data_AF-A0A0E3NVM1-F1
#
_entry.id   AF-A0A0E3NVM1-F1
#
_cell.length_a   1.000
_cell.length_b   1.000
_cell.length_c   1.000
_cell.angle_alpha   90.00
_cell.angle_beta   90.00
_cell.angle_gamma   90.00
#
_symmetry.space_group_name_H-M   'P 1'
#
loop_
_entity.id
_entity.type
_entity.pdbx_description
1 polymer ?
#
loop_
_entity_poly.entity_id
_entity_poly.type
_entity_poly.pdbx_seq_one_letter_code
_entity_poly.pdbx_strand_id
1 'polypeptide(L)'
;MAGFFLTAYSTLALDSDAYLPDLTGPGTDEAERNVQVCEQIAADYYESHTYTEDDVYDCDNMAQDVWNMLKAKGINARIAVGNFDFEDNGRIGDGRPIGENLDSESPGEFETRDSVSGDSGLLNSGVIDSFNHAWVLAEVSPGSWLAIECTGGYVVYSDENENYYGGLTFSNPRNYRNFIDLYADWKVQSLDYENQRLYYNGLVETYNNASYFDQQAMKSGVEVAENILHEKEKVFLQTDAKLKALLEYG
;
A
#
# COMPACT_ATOMS: atom_id res chain seq x y z
N MET A 1 1.54 31.13 84.08
CA MET A 1 1.96 31.34 82.69
C MET A 1 1.34 30.25 81.84
N ALA A 2 0.62 30.67 80.78
CA ALA A 2 0.14 29.97 79.57
C ALA A 2 -0.14 28.44 79.65
N GLY A 3 -1.35 27.91 79.42
CA GLY A 3 -2.29 28.13 78.30
C GLY A 3 -1.87 27.26 77.10
N PHE A 4 -2.68 26.50 76.36
CA PHE A 4 -4.14 26.42 76.13
C PHE A 4 -4.41 25.11 75.30
N PHE A 5 -5.50 24.38 75.60
CA PHE A 5 -6.50 23.67 74.71
C PHE A 5 -6.07 22.55 73.70
N LEU A 6 -6.61 21.30 73.80
CA LEU A 6 -7.91 20.74 73.27
C LEU A 6 -7.93 20.69 71.72
N THR A 7 -8.24 19.61 71.00
CA THR A 7 -9.37 18.63 70.99
C THR A 7 -9.04 17.57 69.92
N ALA A 8 -9.18 16.25 70.14
CA ALA A 8 -10.36 15.38 69.93
C ALA A 8 -10.69 14.99 68.45
N TYR A 9 -10.86 13.67 68.27
CA TYR A 9 -11.87 12.92 67.48
C TYR A 9 -11.39 11.81 66.51
N SER A 10 -12.15 10.72 66.61
CA SER A 10 -12.16 9.42 65.93
C SER A 10 -12.27 9.45 64.40
N THR A 11 -12.12 8.27 63.76
CA THR A 11 -13.01 7.69 62.70
C THR A 11 -12.49 6.28 62.31
N LEU A 12 -13.34 5.23 62.35
CA LEU A 12 -14.04 4.51 61.24
C LEU A 12 -13.10 3.62 60.39
N ALA A 13 -13.21 2.28 60.33
CA ALA A 13 -14.26 1.35 59.81
C ALA A 13 -14.15 1.06 58.29
N LEU A 14 -14.41 -0.21 57.91
CA LEU A 14 -14.68 -0.77 56.55
C LEU A 14 -13.42 -1.02 55.67
N ASP A 15 -13.36 -1.97 54.73
CA ASP A 15 -14.19 -3.08 54.26
C ASP A 15 -13.24 -4.05 53.51
N SER A 16 -13.61 -5.32 53.35
CA SER A 16 -12.83 -6.29 52.58
C SER A 16 -13.35 -6.40 51.15
N ASP A 17 -12.73 -5.69 50.22
CA ASP A 17 -12.91 -5.94 48.79
C ASP A 17 -11.82 -6.87 48.24
N ALA A 18 -12.26 -7.93 47.59
CA ALA A 18 -11.44 -8.92 46.93
C ALA A 18 -10.74 -8.29 45.72
N TYR A 19 -9.42 -8.42 45.71
CA TYR A 19 -8.50 -7.97 44.67
C TYR A 19 -8.70 -8.82 43.39
N LEU A 20 -9.41 -8.28 42.39
CA LEU A 20 -9.33 -8.75 41.00
C LEU A 20 -8.10 -8.09 40.37
N PRO A 21 -7.18 -8.85 39.76
CA PRO A 21 -6.08 -8.23 39.04
C PRO A 21 -6.62 -7.58 37.76
N ASP A 22 -6.34 -6.29 37.64
CA ASP A 22 -6.48 -5.50 36.43
C ASP A 22 -5.71 -6.16 35.26
N LEU A 23 -6.46 -6.60 34.24
CA LEU A 23 -5.93 -7.22 33.02
C LEU A 23 -5.86 -6.21 31.85
N THR A 24 -6.05 -4.91 32.09
CA THR A 24 -5.82 -3.89 31.06
C THR A 24 -4.37 -3.43 31.11
N GLY A 25 -3.55 -4.00 30.22
CA GLY A 25 -2.19 -3.49 30.00
C GLY A 25 -2.27 -2.11 29.32
N PRO A 26 -1.30 -1.21 29.51
CA PRO A 26 -1.31 0.15 28.96
C PRO A 26 -1.37 0.24 27.42
N GLY A 27 -1.32 -0.89 26.70
CA GLY A 27 -1.39 -0.96 25.23
C GLY A 27 -2.79 -1.23 24.65
N THR A 28 -3.76 -1.73 25.44
CA THR A 28 -5.13 -1.98 24.95
C THR A 28 -5.88 -0.68 24.72
N ASP A 29 -5.74 0.27 25.66
CA ASP A 29 -6.41 1.57 25.61
C ASP A 29 -5.92 2.44 24.46
N GLU A 30 -4.63 2.34 24.09
CA GLU A 30 -4.08 3.06 22.94
C GLU A 30 -4.55 2.46 21.62
N ALA A 31 -4.63 1.13 21.53
CA ALA A 31 -5.13 0.44 20.35
C ALA A 31 -6.59 0.80 20.07
N GLU A 32 -7.47 0.68 21.07
CA GLU A 32 -8.88 1.05 20.96
C GLU A 32 -9.06 2.53 20.58
N ARG A 33 -8.28 3.44 21.19
CA ARG A 33 -8.30 4.86 20.83
C ARG A 33 -7.86 5.07 19.38
N ASN A 34 -6.84 4.37 18.89
CA ASN A 34 -6.36 4.51 17.52
C ASN A 34 -7.36 3.96 16.51
N VAL A 35 -8.04 2.85 16.81
CA VAL A 35 -9.14 2.31 16.00
C VAL A 35 -10.25 3.36 15.85
N GLN A 36 -10.74 3.92 16.96
CA GLN A 36 -11.78 4.97 16.95
C GLN A 36 -11.36 6.21 16.14
N VAL A 37 -10.08 6.59 16.20
CA VAL A 37 -9.55 7.69 15.39
C VAL A 37 -9.55 7.33 13.89
N CYS A 38 -9.24 6.09 13.54
CA CYS A 38 -9.27 5.62 12.14
C CYS A 38 -10.70 5.63 11.60
N GLU A 39 -11.66 5.10 12.35
CA GLU A 39 -13.09 5.12 12.00
C GLU A 39 -13.60 6.53 11.78
N GLN A 40 -13.28 7.45 12.70
CA GLN A 40 -13.71 8.84 12.60
C GLN A 40 -13.08 9.53 11.37
N ILE A 41 -11.79 9.32 11.12
CA ILE A 41 -11.11 9.88 9.94
C ILE A 41 -11.76 9.36 8.66
N ALA A 42 -12.03 8.05 8.56
CA ALA A 42 -12.63 7.44 7.39
C ALA A 42 -14.02 8.04 7.09
N ALA A 43 -14.87 8.11 8.12
CA ALA A 43 -16.23 8.64 8.01
C ALA A 43 -16.22 10.15 7.67
N ASP A 44 -15.47 10.97 8.42
CA ASP A 44 -15.39 12.41 8.20
C ASP A 44 -14.87 12.75 6.79
N TYR A 45 -13.88 11.97 6.33
CA TYR A 45 -13.27 12.19 5.02
C TYR A 45 -14.25 11.87 3.89
N TYR A 46 -14.96 10.73 3.98
CA TYR A 46 -16.00 10.35 3.04
C TYR A 46 -17.17 11.34 2.99
N GLU A 47 -17.59 11.89 4.14
CA GLU A 47 -18.66 12.90 4.17
C GLU A 47 -18.26 14.25 3.55
N SER A 48 -16.96 14.58 3.59
CA SER A 48 -16.44 15.89 3.16
C SER A 48 -15.79 15.90 1.78
N HIS A 49 -15.50 14.73 1.19
CA HIS A 49 -14.83 14.59 -0.11
C HIS A 49 -15.67 13.74 -1.06
N THR A 50 -15.48 13.92 -2.36
CA THR A 50 -16.22 13.17 -3.39
C THR A 50 -15.23 12.55 -4.36
N TYR A 51 -15.31 11.24 -4.51
CA TYR A 51 -14.61 10.50 -5.56
C TYR A 51 -15.10 10.96 -6.93
N THR A 52 -14.19 11.25 -7.85
CA THR A 52 -14.54 11.59 -9.23
C THR A 52 -13.95 10.55 -10.18
N GLU A 53 -14.82 9.92 -10.99
CA GLU A 53 -14.45 8.88 -11.95
C GLU A 53 -13.68 9.41 -13.18
N ASP A 54 -13.38 10.72 -13.23
CA ASP A 54 -12.69 11.39 -14.34
C ASP A 54 -11.17 11.52 -14.14
N ASP A 55 -10.59 10.70 -13.26
CA ASP A 55 -9.16 10.67 -12.89
C ASP A 55 -8.63 12.00 -12.31
N VAL A 56 -9.53 12.93 -11.96
CA VAL A 56 -9.15 14.21 -11.33
C VAL A 56 -8.94 14.03 -9.82
N TYR A 57 -9.73 13.17 -9.18
CA TYR A 57 -9.64 12.86 -7.76
C TYR A 57 -10.14 11.45 -7.43
N ASP A 58 -9.21 10.51 -7.29
CA ASP A 58 -9.47 9.08 -7.18
C ASP A 58 -8.95 8.48 -5.87
N CYS A 59 -8.90 7.14 -5.79
CA CYS A 59 -8.45 6.40 -4.63
C CYS A 59 -6.99 6.71 -4.25
N ASP A 60 -6.15 7.05 -5.24
CA ASP A 60 -4.75 7.38 -5.02
C ASP A 60 -4.65 8.68 -4.24
N ASN A 61 -5.43 9.70 -4.63
CA ASN A 61 -5.48 10.98 -3.92
C ASN A 61 -6.04 10.81 -2.51
N MET A 62 -7.15 10.07 -2.39
CA MET A 62 -7.83 9.85 -1.12
C MET A 62 -6.94 9.13 -0.10
N ALA A 63 -6.23 8.09 -0.53
CA ALA A 63 -5.30 7.37 0.34
C ALA A 63 -4.16 8.26 0.85
N GLN A 64 -3.64 9.17 0.01
CA GLN A 64 -2.57 10.09 0.40
C GLN A 64 -3.03 11.14 1.42
N ASP A 65 -4.25 11.64 1.28
CA ASP A 65 -4.84 12.60 2.22
C ASP A 65 -5.15 11.94 3.57
N VAL A 66 -5.81 10.78 3.57
CA VAL A 66 -6.10 10.00 4.78
C VAL A 66 -4.80 9.60 5.50
N TRP A 67 -3.77 9.17 4.75
CA TRP A 67 -2.44 8.92 5.31
C TRP A 67 -1.92 10.15 6.08
N ASN A 68 -2.02 11.34 5.50
CA ASN A 68 -1.56 12.57 6.14
C ASN A 68 -2.39 12.93 7.37
N MET A 69 -3.70 12.69 7.36
CA MET A 69 -4.58 12.87 8.52
C MET A 69 -4.17 11.97 9.69
N LEU A 70 -3.86 10.70 9.43
CA LEU A 70 -3.35 9.77 10.45
C LEU A 70 -1.99 10.21 11.00
N LYS A 71 -1.05 10.62 10.13
CA LYS A 71 0.25 11.14 10.57
C LYS A 71 0.10 12.36 11.48
N ALA A 72 -0.85 13.24 11.20
CA ALA A 72 -1.14 14.41 12.04
C ALA A 72 -1.69 14.02 13.44
N LYS A 73 -2.28 12.83 13.58
CA LYS A 73 -2.70 12.26 14.87
C LYS A 73 -1.62 11.44 15.58
N GLY A 74 -0.41 11.36 15.01
CA GLY A 74 0.68 10.56 15.55
C GLY A 74 0.57 9.06 15.28
N ILE A 75 -0.38 8.64 14.44
CA ILE A 75 -0.57 7.23 14.07
C ILE A 75 0.42 6.91 12.94
N ASN A 76 1.04 5.73 13.01
CA ASN A 76 1.88 5.26 11.91
C ASN A 76 0.98 4.71 10.79
N ALA A 77 1.32 4.98 9.54
CA ALA A 77 0.47 4.66 8.41
C ALA A 77 1.28 4.36 7.15
N ARG A 78 0.73 3.48 6.30
CA ARG A 78 1.26 3.13 4.99
C ARG A 78 0.15 3.26 3.94
N ILE A 79 0.51 3.70 2.74
CA ILE A 79 -0.38 3.65 1.58
C ILE A 79 -0.24 2.27 0.98
N ALA A 80 -1.34 1.58 0.72
CA ALA A 80 -1.38 0.28 0.10
C ALA A 80 -2.02 0.38 -1.28
N VAL A 81 -1.54 -0.45 -2.22
CA VAL A 81 -2.09 -0.58 -3.57
C VAL A 81 -2.13 -2.05 -3.95
N GLY A 82 -3.21 -2.47 -4.57
CA GLY A 82 -3.43 -3.87 -4.91
C GLY A 82 -4.60 -4.08 -5.85
N ASN A 83 -4.86 -5.35 -6.15
CA ASN A 83 -6.06 -5.72 -6.89
C ASN A 83 -7.21 -5.90 -5.90
N PHE A 84 -8.25 -5.12 -6.11
CA PHE A 84 -9.55 -5.22 -5.48
C PHE A 84 -10.54 -5.64 -6.55
N ASP A 85 -10.65 -6.95 -6.81
CA ASP A 85 -11.78 -7.45 -7.59
C ASP A 85 -13.02 -7.37 -6.69
N PHE A 86 -13.93 -6.44 -7.01
CA PHE A 86 -15.30 -6.47 -6.52
C PHE A 86 -15.97 -7.74 -7.05
N GLU A 87 -15.65 -8.92 -6.51
CA GLU A 87 -16.61 -10.02 -6.57
C GLU A 87 -17.81 -9.61 -5.69
N ASP A 88 -18.77 -9.02 -6.39
CA ASP A 88 -20.10 -8.58 -5.96
C ASP A 88 -20.79 -9.63 -5.06
N ASN A 89 -20.97 -9.32 -3.77
CA ASN A 89 -22.21 -9.47 -2.98
C ASN A 89 -21.97 -9.19 -1.48
N GLY A 90 -21.78 -7.94 -1.13
CA GLY A 90 -21.82 -7.48 0.28
C GLY A 90 -22.57 -6.17 0.51
N ARG A 91 -22.95 -5.45 -0.55
CA ARG A 91 -23.84 -4.29 -0.44
C ARG A 91 -25.28 -4.78 -0.26
N ILE A 92 -25.71 -4.96 0.99
CA ILE A 92 -27.14 -4.90 1.30
C ILE A 92 -27.60 -3.47 0.99
N GLY A 93 -28.64 -3.34 0.16
CA GLY A 93 -29.21 -2.11 -0.40
C GLY A 93 -29.88 -1.17 0.61
N ASP A 94 -29.33 -1.08 1.82
CA ASP A 94 -30.01 -0.51 2.98
C ASP A 94 -29.10 0.49 3.73
N GLY A 95 -28.00 0.97 3.13
CA GLY A 95 -27.25 2.13 3.63
C GLY A 95 -26.90 2.13 5.13
N ARG A 96 -26.65 0.97 5.73
CA ARG A 96 -26.15 0.84 7.10
C ARG A 96 -24.80 0.14 7.10
N PRO A 97 -23.82 0.62 7.90
CA PRO A 97 -22.58 -0.11 8.11
C PRO A 97 -22.89 -1.45 8.78
N ILE A 98 -22.20 -2.50 8.33
CA ILE A 98 -22.26 -3.81 9.00
C ILE A 98 -21.49 -3.67 10.30
N GLY A 99 -22.21 -3.45 11.38
CA GLY A 99 -21.75 -3.70 12.73
C GLY A 99 -22.73 -4.68 13.35
N GLU A 100 -22.60 -5.98 13.05
CA GLU A 100 -23.31 -7.03 13.79
C GLU A 100 -22.41 -8.26 13.99
N ASN A 101 -21.83 -8.32 15.19
CA ASN A 101 -21.28 -9.49 15.90
C ASN A 101 -20.21 -10.33 15.17
N LEU A 102 -18.96 -9.90 15.30
CA LEU A 102 -17.81 -10.80 15.37
C LEU A 102 -17.10 -10.55 16.70
N ASP A 103 -17.15 -11.52 17.62
CA ASP A 103 -16.51 -11.43 18.95
C ASP A 103 -14.95 -11.47 18.88
N SER A 104 -14.36 -11.04 17.76
CA SER A 104 -12.92 -10.94 17.56
C SER A 104 -12.54 -9.97 16.44
N GLU A 105 -12.82 -8.67 16.60
CA GLU A 105 -12.26 -7.62 15.75
C GLU A 105 -10.72 -7.65 15.86
N SER A 106 -10.05 -8.28 14.90
CA SER A 106 -8.60 -8.48 14.96
C SER A 106 -7.89 -7.65 13.88
N PRO A 107 -7.09 -6.65 14.28
CA PRO A 107 -6.11 -6.04 13.40
C PRO A 107 -5.20 -7.13 12.79
N GLY A 108 -4.82 -6.93 11.53
CA GLY A 108 -3.99 -7.89 10.79
C GLY A 108 -2.50 -7.59 10.90
N GLU A 109 -1.69 -8.62 10.67
CA GLU A 109 -0.32 -8.47 10.18
C GLU A 109 -0.37 -8.43 8.65
N PHE A 110 0.46 -7.61 7.99
CA PHE A 110 0.57 -7.62 6.53
C PHE A 110 1.98 -8.07 6.13
N GLU A 111 2.05 -8.96 5.13
CA GLU A 111 3.32 -9.37 4.54
C GLU A 111 3.71 -8.37 3.44
N THR A 112 4.90 -7.78 3.55
CA THR A 112 5.52 -7.12 2.40
C THR A 112 5.86 -8.21 1.38
N ARG A 113 5.08 -8.33 0.31
CA ARG A 113 5.35 -9.32 -0.73
C ARG A 113 6.65 -8.97 -1.47
N ASP A 114 7.71 -9.69 -1.14
CA ASP A 114 9.00 -9.71 -1.88
C ASP A 114 8.86 -10.34 -3.30
N SER A 115 7.69 -10.91 -3.63
CA SER A 115 7.49 -11.82 -4.76
C SER A 115 7.24 -11.15 -6.12
N VAL A 116 7.64 -9.88 -6.31
CA VAL A 116 7.45 -9.19 -7.60
C VAL A 116 8.52 -9.58 -8.63
N SER A 117 9.54 -10.34 -8.24
CA SER A 117 10.59 -10.82 -9.17
C SER A 117 10.16 -12.09 -9.89
N GLY A 118 10.08 -12.05 -11.23
CA GLY A 118 9.84 -13.22 -12.08
C GLY A 118 11.08 -14.12 -12.24
N ASP A 119 10.89 -15.30 -12.85
CA ASP A 119 11.91 -16.36 -13.04
C ASP A 119 13.16 -15.91 -13.85
N SER A 120 13.05 -14.79 -14.57
CA SER A 120 14.14 -14.15 -15.31
C SER A 120 14.90 -13.08 -14.49
N GLY A 121 14.51 -12.86 -13.23
CA GLY A 121 14.99 -11.77 -12.40
C GLY A 121 14.41 -10.40 -12.78
N LEU A 122 13.49 -10.30 -13.74
CA LEU A 122 12.76 -9.07 -14.10
C LEU A 122 11.45 -8.96 -13.30
N LEU A 123 10.93 -7.75 -13.12
CA LEU A 123 9.65 -7.55 -12.42
C LEU A 123 8.50 -8.21 -13.18
N ASN A 124 7.61 -8.89 -12.44
CA ASN A 124 6.38 -9.47 -12.96
C ASN A 124 5.32 -8.37 -13.10
N SER A 125 5.31 -7.70 -14.26
CA SER A 125 4.36 -6.63 -14.54
C SER A 125 2.90 -7.08 -14.46
N GLY A 126 2.61 -8.37 -14.71
CA GLY A 126 1.22 -8.87 -14.71
C GLY A 126 0.52 -8.72 -13.37
N VAL A 127 1.25 -8.83 -12.25
CA VAL A 127 0.68 -8.59 -10.91
C VAL A 127 0.42 -7.09 -10.70
N ILE A 128 1.39 -6.24 -11.02
CA ILE A 128 1.25 -4.79 -10.84
C ILE A 128 0.18 -4.22 -11.79
N ASP A 129 0.10 -4.71 -13.03
CA ASP A 129 -0.90 -4.33 -14.02
C ASP A 129 -2.33 -4.69 -13.60
N SER A 130 -2.49 -5.61 -12.64
CA SER A 130 -3.80 -5.96 -12.07
C SER A 130 -4.24 -5.05 -10.93
N PHE A 131 -3.36 -4.17 -10.43
CA PHE A 131 -3.73 -3.28 -9.35
C PHE A 131 -4.72 -2.22 -9.82
N ASN A 132 -5.79 -2.03 -9.05
CA ASN A 132 -6.91 -1.19 -9.43
C ASN A 132 -7.42 -0.29 -8.29
N HIS A 133 -6.84 -0.40 -7.08
CA HIS A 133 -7.30 0.34 -5.92
C HIS A 133 -6.18 0.69 -4.95
N ALA A 134 -6.32 1.83 -4.27
CA ALA A 134 -5.42 2.31 -3.24
C ALA A 134 -6.16 2.61 -1.93
N TRP A 135 -5.56 2.25 -0.81
CA TRP A 135 -6.11 2.42 0.53
C TRP A 135 -4.99 2.71 1.56
N VAL A 136 -5.34 2.77 2.85
CA VAL A 136 -4.37 3.05 3.92
C VAL A 136 -4.38 1.92 4.94
N LEU A 137 -3.20 1.54 5.41
CA LEU A 137 -3.00 0.68 6.57
C LEU A 137 -2.49 1.54 7.74
N ALA A 138 -3.23 1.57 8.84
CA ALA A 138 -2.89 2.30 10.07
C ALA A 138 -2.40 1.33 11.15
N GLU A 139 -1.25 1.60 11.75
CA GLU A 139 -0.73 0.81 12.88
C GLU A 139 -1.43 1.25 14.17
N VAL A 140 -2.44 0.48 14.59
CA VAL A 140 -3.25 0.80 15.76
C VAL A 140 -2.55 0.41 17.06
N SER A 141 -1.71 -0.62 17.02
CA SER A 141 -0.75 -0.98 18.07
C SER A 141 0.50 -1.58 17.42
N PRO A 142 1.65 -1.69 18.11
CA PRO A 142 2.89 -2.17 17.50
C PRO A 142 2.72 -3.50 16.74
N GLY A 143 2.92 -3.47 15.42
CA GLY A 143 2.76 -4.62 14.53
C GLY A 143 1.31 -4.98 14.13
N SER A 144 0.31 -4.30 14.69
CA SER A 144 -1.11 -4.52 14.41
C SER A 144 -1.67 -3.43 13.50
N TRP A 145 -2.16 -3.82 12.32
CA TRP A 145 -2.59 -2.89 11.29
C TRP A 145 -4.10 -2.98 11.03
N LEU A 146 -4.72 -1.82 10.81
CA LEU A 146 -6.13 -1.68 10.44
C LEU A 146 -6.20 -1.06 9.04
N ALA A 147 -6.95 -1.68 8.13
CA ALA A 147 -7.17 -1.11 6.82
C ALA A 147 -8.25 -0.03 6.86
N ILE A 148 -8.07 1.02 6.06
CA ILE A 148 -9.00 2.12 5.89
C ILE A 148 -9.35 2.23 4.41
N GLU A 149 -10.59 1.86 4.08
CA GLU A 149 -11.17 2.02 2.76
C GLU A 149 -11.54 3.50 2.54
N CYS A 150 -10.62 4.23 1.92
CA CYS A 150 -10.68 5.69 1.84
C CYS A 150 -11.82 6.17 0.94
N THR A 151 -12.17 5.41 -0.11
CA THR A 151 -13.25 5.74 -1.03
C THR A 151 -14.62 5.40 -0.46
N GLY A 152 -14.69 4.35 0.36
CA GLY A 152 -15.92 3.90 1.02
C GLY A 152 -16.21 4.54 2.38
N GLY A 153 -15.19 5.10 3.04
CA GLY A 153 -15.35 5.79 4.32
C GLY A 153 -15.47 4.88 5.54
N TYR A 154 -14.89 3.69 5.49
CA TYR A 154 -14.95 2.70 6.57
C TYR A 154 -13.60 2.02 6.81
N VAL A 155 -13.46 1.39 7.98
CA VAL A 155 -12.33 0.51 8.29
C VAL A 155 -12.66 -0.92 7.91
N VAL A 156 -11.62 -1.72 7.66
CA VAL A 156 -11.78 -3.15 7.33
C VAL A 156 -10.79 -3.95 8.17
N TYR A 157 -11.32 -4.93 8.89
CA TYR A 157 -10.52 -5.86 9.68
C TYR A 157 -10.02 -7.02 8.83
N SER A 158 -8.94 -7.65 9.28
CA SER A 158 -8.26 -8.70 8.51
C SER A 158 -9.08 -9.98 8.35
N ASP A 159 -9.94 -10.28 9.34
CA ASP A 159 -10.88 -11.39 9.32
C ASP A 159 -12.14 -11.10 8.49
N GLU A 160 -12.43 -9.82 8.20
CA GLU A 160 -13.49 -9.42 7.28
C GLU A 160 -13.06 -9.54 5.82
N ASN A 161 -11.86 -9.05 5.48
CA ASN A 161 -11.32 -9.13 4.12
C ASN A 161 -9.78 -9.02 4.09
N GLU A 162 -9.11 -10.16 3.96
CA GLU A 162 -7.65 -10.26 3.90
C GLU A 162 -7.03 -9.56 2.68
N ASN A 163 -7.79 -9.27 1.62
CA ASN A 163 -7.24 -8.63 0.41
C ASN A 163 -6.73 -7.20 0.70
N TYR A 164 -7.29 -6.50 1.69
CA TYR A 164 -6.78 -5.21 2.16
C TYR A 164 -5.41 -5.30 2.85
N TYR A 165 -4.96 -6.50 3.18
CA TYR A 165 -3.69 -6.77 3.85
C TYR A 165 -2.66 -7.37 2.88
N GLY A 166 -3.00 -7.42 1.58
CA GLY A 166 -2.10 -7.81 0.49
C GLY A 166 -1.80 -6.66 -0.47
N GLY A 167 -0.75 -6.79 -1.27
CA GLY A 167 -0.36 -5.81 -2.28
C GLY A 167 1.00 -5.17 -2.00
N LEU A 168 1.24 -4.01 -2.60
CA LEU A 168 2.41 -3.19 -2.30
C LEU A 168 2.05 -2.15 -1.25
N THR A 169 2.99 -1.85 -0.35
CA THR A 169 2.81 -0.79 0.64
C THR A 169 3.95 0.22 0.55
N PHE A 170 3.63 1.48 0.81
CA PHE A 170 4.55 2.60 0.75
C PHE A 170 4.48 3.38 2.05
N SER A 171 5.66 3.71 2.59
CA SER A 171 5.76 4.42 3.87
C SER A 171 5.22 5.85 3.84
N ASN A 172 5.13 6.46 2.65
CA ASN A 172 4.72 7.85 2.48
C ASN A 172 4.26 8.17 1.03
N PRO A 173 3.53 9.28 0.82
CA PRO A 173 3.04 9.71 -0.49
C PRO A 173 4.13 9.93 -1.55
N ARG A 174 5.34 10.31 -1.16
CA ARG A 174 6.44 10.52 -2.12
C ARG A 174 6.87 9.19 -2.72
N ASN A 175 7.04 8.15 -1.92
CA ASN A 175 7.46 6.84 -2.41
C ASN A 175 6.38 6.21 -3.29
N TYR A 176 5.11 6.38 -2.92
CA TYR A 176 3.98 5.95 -3.73
C TYR A 176 3.91 6.65 -5.10
N ARG A 177 4.02 7.99 -5.15
CA ARG A 177 4.07 8.73 -6.43
C ARG A 177 5.27 8.34 -7.28
N ASN A 178 6.45 8.21 -6.66
CA ASN A 178 7.64 7.75 -7.35
C ASN A 178 7.42 6.37 -7.98
N PHE A 179 6.65 5.50 -7.32
CA PHE A 179 6.33 4.17 -7.85
C PHE A 179 5.44 4.27 -9.08
N ILE A 180 4.36 5.06 -9.01
CA ILE A 180 3.46 5.29 -10.16
C ILE A 180 4.25 5.80 -11.36
N ASP A 181 5.08 6.83 -11.16
CA ASP A 181 5.89 7.44 -12.22
C ASP A 181 6.94 6.47 -12.78
N LEU A 182 7.68 5.77 -11.92
CA LEU A 182 8.72 4.82 -12.34
C LEU A 182 8.13 3.58 -13.00
N TYR A 183 6.97 3.11 -12.57
CA TYR A 183 6.30 1.98 -13.19
C TYR A 183 5.81 2.33 -14.59
N ALA A 184 5.23 3.52 -14.77
CA ALA A 184 4.86 4.03 -16.09
C ALA A 184 6.07 4.14 -17.03
N ASP A 185 7.18 4.73 -16.56
CA ASP A 185 8.44 4.79 -17.34
C ASP A 185 8.96 3.38 -17.66
N TRP A 186 8.99 2.48 -16.66
CA TRP A 186 9.44 1.10 -16.84
C TRP A 186 8.65 0.39 -17.95
N LYS A 187 7.32 0.55 -18.01
CA LYS A 187 6.49 -0.03 -19.06
C LYS A 187 6.87 0.51 -20.45
N VAL A 188 7.09 1.81 -20.56
CA VAL A 188 7.51 2.44 -21.82
C VAL A 188 8.88 1.92 -22.25
N GLN A 189 9.88 1.90 -21.35
CA GLN A 189 11.23 1.43 -21.67
C GLN A 189 11.26 -0.07 -21.99
N SER A 190 10.48 -0.88 -21.28
CA SER A 190 10.33 -2.31 -21.53
C SER A 190 9.78 -2.55 -22.94
N LEU A 191 8.65 -1.93 -23.29
CA LEU A 191 8.08 -2.03 -24.63
C LEU A 191 9.02 -1.54 -25.73
N ASP A 192 9.74 -0.43 -25.50
CA ASP A 192 10.69 0.12 -26.46
C ASP A 192 11.89 -0.81 -26.71
N TYR A 193 12.45 -1.41 -25.65
CA TYR A 193 13.49 -2.44 -25.74
C TYR A 193 12.99 -3.69 -26.47
N GLU A 194 11.83 -4.22 -26.08
CA GLU A 194 11.23 -5.42 -26.67
C GLU A 194 10.96 -5.25 -28.17
N ASN A 195 10.41 -4.11 -28.58
CA ASN A 195 10.17 -3.79 -29.98
C ASN A 195 11.46 -3.72 -30.79
N GLN A 196 12.50 -3.07 -30.25
CA GLN A 196 13.80 -3.02 -30.90
C GLN A 196 14.45 -4.42 -30.99
N ARG A 197 14.29 -5.25 -29.95
CA ARG A 197 14.82 -6.62 -29.94
C ARG A 197 14.17 -7.47 -31.02
N LEU A 198 12.85 -7.38 -31.17
CA LEU A 198 12.11 -8.07 -32.25
C LEU A 198 12.57 -7.59 -33.64
N TYR A 199 12.71 -6.28 -33.82
CA TYR A 199 13.23 -5.70 -35.07
C TYR A 199 14.65 -6.21 -35.39
N TYR A 200 15.57 -6.14 -34.42
CA TYR A 200 16.94 -6.61 -34.57
C TYR A 200 16.99 -8.10 -34.91
N ASN A 201 16.24 -8.93 -34.20
CA ASN A 201 16.19 -10.37 -34.44
C ASN A 201 15.71 -10.70 -35.86
N GLY A 202 14.66 -10.02 -36.34
CA GLY A 202 14.18 -10.20 -37.72
C GLY A 202 15.19 -9.73 -38.77
N LEU A 203 15.93 -8.66 -38.47
CA LEU A 203 17.00 -8.17 -39.36
C LEU A 203 18.18 -9.15 -39.41
N VAL A 204 18.59 -9.71 -38.27
CA VAL A 204 19.63 -10.74 -38.17
C VAL A 204 19.22 -12.02 -38.90
N GLU A 205 17.96 -12.45 -38.76
CA GLU A 205 17.44 -13.60 -39.50
C GLU A 205 17.52 -13.37 -41.01
N THR A 206 17.08 -12.20 -41.48
CA THR A 206 17.17 -11.85 -42.90
C THR A 206 18.62 -11.82 -43.37
N TYR A 207 19.53 -11.20 -42.60
CA TYR A 207 20.96 -11.15 -42.88
C TYR A 207 21.57 -12.55 -42.99
N ASN A 208 21.28 -13.44 -42.05
CA ASN A 208 21.82 -14.80 -42.02
C ASN A 208 21.36 -15.65 -43.20
N ASN A 209 20.17 -15.39 -43.74
CA ASN A 209 19.60 -16.09 -44.89
C ASN A 209 19.95 -15.45 -46.25
N ALA A 210 20.58 -14.27 -46.27
CA ALA A 210 20.86 -13.52 -47.48
C ALA A 210 22.10 -14.03 -48.25
N SER A 211 22.19 -13.65 -49.54
CA SER A 211 23.40 -13.91 -50.32
C SER A 211 24.60 -13.14 -49.75
N TYR A 212 25.82 -13.55 -50.08
CA TYR A 212 27.02 -12.82 -49.64
C TYR A 212 26.99 -11.33 -50.03
N PHE A 213 26.55 -11.00 -51.26
CA PHE A 213 26.49 -9.61 -51.71
C PHE A 213 25.45 -8.80 -50.91
N ASP A 214 24.30 -9.41 -50.61
CA ASP A 214 23.24 -8.77 -49.83
C ASP A 214 23.67 -8.60 -48.36
N GLN A 215 24.37 -9.59 -47.79
CA GLN A 215 24.97 -9.46 -46.46
C GLN A 215 25.92 -8.27 -46.38
N GLN A 216 26.80 -8.08 -47.36
CA GLN A 216 27.68 -6.90 -47.39
C GLN A 216 26.89 -5.59 -47.44
N ALA A 217 25.78 -5.55 -48.17
CA ALA A 217 24.92 -4.37 -48.24
C ALA A 217 24.15 -4.11 -46.92
N MET A 218 23.78 -5.17 -46.20
CA MET A 218 23.00 -5.09 -44.96
C MET A 218 23.84 -4.85 -43.70
N LYS A 219 25.15 -5.15 -43.74
CA LYS A 219 26.04 -5.19 -42.57
C LYS A 219 25.96 -3.94 -41.69
N SER A 220 26.01 -2.75 -42.27
CA SER A 220 25.93 -1.50 -41.50
C SER A 220 24.57 -1.30 -40.84
N GLY A 221 23.48 -1.75 -41.47
CA GLY A 221 22.14 -1.70 -40.89
C GLY A 221 22.00 -2.62 -39.68
N VAL A 222 22.58 -3.83 -39.75
CA VAL A 222 22.62 -4.77 -38.62
C VAL A 222 23.40 -4.19 -37.45
N GLU A 223 24.58 -3.64 -37.71
CA GLU A 223 25.44 -3.02 -36.68
C GLU A 223 24.76 -1.81 -36.02
N VAL A 224 24.07 -0.96 -36.81
CA VAL A 224 23.28 0.14 -36.26
C VAL A 224 22.14 -0.36 -35.39
N ALA A 225 21.41 -1.39 -35.82
CA ALA A 225 20.30 -1.96 -35.07
C ALA A 225 20.75 -2.62 -33.75
N GLU A 226 21.91 -3.28 -33.75
CA GLU A 226 22.55 -3.85 -32.56
C GLU A 226 22.93 -2.76 -31.55
N ASN A 227 23.57 -1.68 -32.01
CA ASN A 227 23.94 -0.56 -31.14
C ASN A 227 22.72 0.11 -30.52
N ILE A 228 21.64 0.31 -31.29
CA ILE A 228 20.38 0.86 -30.76
C ILE A 228 19.77 -0.09 -29.71
N LEU A 229 19.81 -1.41 -29.96
CA LEU A 229 19.32 -2.40 -29.01
C LEU A 229 20.07 -2.33 -27.68
N HIS A 230 21.41 -2.28 -27.71
CA HIS A 230 22.24 -2.15 -26.50
C HIS A 230 21.94 -0.87 -25.71
N GLU A 231 21.76 0.27 -26.39
CA GLU A 231 21.43 1.51 -25.67
C GLU A 231 20.04 1.46 -25.03
N LYS A 232 19.03 0.89 -25.71
CA LYS A 232 17.69 0.71 -25.13
C LYS A 232 17.70 -0.28 -23.97
N GLU A 233 18.45 -1.37 -24.08
CA GLU A 233 18.64 -2.35 -22.99
C GLU A 233 19.21 -1.67 -21.74
N LYS A 234 20.24 -0.85 -21.91
CA LYS A 234 20.85 -0.11 -20.81
C LYS A 234 19.87 0.83 -20.12
N VAL A 235 19.04 1.55 -20.88
CA VAL A 235 18.00 2.43 -20.32
C VAL A 235 16.96 1.61 -19.56
N PHE A 236 16.46 0.53 -20.17
CA PHE A 236 15.50 -0.38 -19.53
C PHE A 236 16.03 -0.94 -18.21
N LEU A 237 17.26 -1.50 -18.20
CA LEU A 237 17.87 -2.06 -17.00
C LEU A 237 18.12 -1.01 -15.90
N GLN A 238 18.39 0.24 -16.27
CA GLN A 238 18.50 1.33 -15.29
C GLN A 238 17.15 1.65 -14.63
N THR A 239 16.07 1.72 -15.40
CA THR A 239 14.73 1.96 -14.85
C THR A 239 14.25 0.76 -14.03
N ASP A 240 14.50 -0.48 -14.48
CA ASP A 240 14.21 -1.71 -13.75
C ASP A 240 14.91 -1.77 -12.39
N ALA A 241 16.21 -1.42 -12.33
CA ALA A 241 16.95 -1.37 -11.08
C ALA A 241 16.41 -0.29 -10.12
N LYS A 242 15.99 0.88 -10.63
CA LYS A 242 15.39 1.94 -9.79
C LYS A 242 14.05 1.51 -9.22
N LEU A 243 13.20 0.88 -10.03
CA LEU A 243 11.89 0.41 -9.60
C LEU A 243 12.04 -0.69 -8.53
N LYS A 244 12.93 -1.67 -8.74
CA LYS A 244 13.24 -2.69 -7.73
C LYS A 244 13.73 -2.09 -6.41
N ALA A 245 14.66 -1.14 -6.46
CA ALA A 245 15.15 -0.47 -5.27
C ALA A 245 14.04 0.29 -4.52
N LEU A 246 13.10 0.90 -5.25
CA LEU A 246 11.95 1.54 -4.62
C LEU A 246 10.99 0.52 -3.99
N LEU A 247 10.77 -0.63 -4.63
CA LEU A 247 9.91 -1.69 -4.07
C LEU A 247 10.52 -2.34 -2.82
N GLU A 248 11.85 -2.43 -2.75
CA GLU A 248 12.56 -3.03 -1.62
C GLU A 248 12.73 -2.08 -0.43
N TYR A 249 12.88 -0.76 -0.69
CA TYR A 249 13.26 0.22 0.34
C TYR A 249 12.30 1.43 0.48
N GLY A 250 11.22 1.48 -0.29
CA GLY A 250 10.22 2.58 -0.33
C GLY A 250 9.11 2.51 0.71
#